data_AF-A0A6L8L4A8-F1
#
_entry.id   AF-A0A6L8L4A8-F1
#
_cell.length_a   1.000
_cell.length_b   1.000
_cell.length_c   1.000
_cell.angle_alpha   90.00
_cell.angle_beta   90.00
_cell.angle_gamma   90.00
#
_symmetry.space_group_name_H-M   'P 1'
#
loop_
_entity.id
_entity.type
_entity.pdbx_description
1 polymer ?
#
loop_
_entity_poly.entity_id
_entity_poly.type
_entity_poly.pdbx_seq_one_letter_code
_entity_poly.pdbx_strand_id
1 'polypeptide(L)'
;MGFDLNPPPMTKTLISAALAIAALSLTLWFKYDDWFVYRSARLSLSSLMKDPSSAQFRNERFIDYDWYCGEINAKNGMGAYTGYKRFISGRLSKVIYLEGTGMIGKESTDEFILVLAKKVDYLESFNAKKGLAPEIALLSESEQYEQARVAVFEDHWKKICN
;
A
#
# COMPACT_ATOMS: atom_id res chain seq x y z
N MET A 1 -53.26 -43.18 2.71
CA MET A 1 -53.40 -41.75 2.34
C MET A 1 -52.00 -41.18 2.24
N GLY A 2 -51.47 -41.06 1.02
CA GLY A 2 -50.15 -40.46 0.80
C GLY A 2 -50.33 -38.96 0.55
N PHE A 3 -49.73 -38.12 1.39
CA PHE A 3 -49.62 -36.70 1.10
C PHE A 3 -48.64 -36.53 -0.06
N ASP A 4 -49.13 -36.05 -1.19
CA ASP A 4 -48.28 -35.67 -2.33
C ASP A 4 -47.47 -34.44 -1.93
N LEU A 5 -46.19 -34.66 -1.60
CA LEU A 5 -45.24 -33.62 -1.16
C LEU A 5 -44.57 -32.91 -2.34
N ASN A 6 -45.10 -32.98 -3.56
CA ASN A 6 -44.52 -32.21 -4.65
C ASN A 6 -44.98 -30.74 -4.58
N PRO A 7 -44.06 -29.79 -4.27
CA PRO A 7 -44.44 -28.39 -4.17
C PRO A 7 -44.81 -27.85 -5.57
N PRO A 8 -45.80 -26.94 -5.67
CA PRO A 8 -46.28 -26.42 -6.95
C PRO A 8 -45.13 -25.81 -7.77
N PRO A 9 -45.17 -25.87 -9.12
CA PRO A 9 -44.05 -25.50 -9.98
C PRO A 9 -43.48 -24.11 -9.68
N MET A 10 -44.35 -23.16 -9.30
CA MET A 10 -43.98 -21.79 -8.94
C MET A 10 -43.07 -21.69 -7.70
N THR A 11 -43.25 -22.56 -6.70
CA THR A 11 -42.40 -22.59 -5.50
C THR A 11 -41.02 -23.17 -5.75
N LYS A 12 -40.86 -24.12 -6.68
CA LYS A 12 -39.55 -24.66 -7.07
C LYS A 12 -38.69 -23.57 -7.75
N THR A 13 -39.29 -22.76 -8.62
CA THR A 13 -38.61 -21.66 -9.33
C THR A 13 -38.14 -20.57 -8.38
N LEU A 14 -38.98 -20.17 -7.41
CA LEU A 14 -38.65 -19.16 -6.41
C LEU A 14 -37.51 -19.61 -5.49
N ILE A 15 -37.53 -20.87 -5.05
CA ILE A 15 -36.45 -21.45 -4.22
C ILE A 15 -35.13 -21.49 -4.99
N SER A 16 -35.14 -21.92 -6.27
CA SER A 16 -33.94 -21.91 -7.10
C SER A 16 -33.37 -20.51 -7.34
N ALA A 17 -34.23 -19.51 -7.54
CA ALA A 17 -33.81 -18.11 -7.69
C ALA A 17 -33.21 -17.56 -6.39
N ALA A 18 -33.81 -17.86 -5.24
CA ALA A 18 -33.29 -17.43 -3.94
C ALA A 18 -31.92 -18.04 -3.62
N LEU A 19 -31.71 -19.33 -3.92
CA LEU A 19 -30.41 -19.99 -3.76
C LEU A 19 -29.34 -19.39 -4.69
N ALA A 20 -29.69 -19.08 -5.93
CA ALA A 20 -28.78 -18.44 -6.87
C ALA A 20 -28.35 -17.03 -6.41
N ILE A 21 -29.30 -16.23 -5.89
CA ILE A 21 -29.01 -14.91 -5.33
C ILE A 21 -28.12 -15.03 -4.10
N ALA A 22 -28.43 -15.94 -3.18
CA ALA A 22 -27.62 -16.17 -1.98
C ALA A 22 -26.18 -16.58 -2.33
N ALA A 23 -26.01 -17.47 -3.32
CA ALA A 23 -24.68 -17.85 -3.81
C ALA A 23 -23.93 -16.67 -4.42
N LEU A 24 -24.59 -15.83 -5.23
CA LEU A 24 -23.99 -14.62 -5.80
C LEU A 24 -23.57 -13.62 -4.72
N SER A 25 -24.46 -13.31 -3.77
CA SER A 25 -24.15 -12.42 -2.64
C SER A 25 -22.98 -12.92 -1.81
N LEU A 26 -22.91 -14.24 -1.57
CA LEU A 26 -21.81 -14.87 -0.84
C LEU A 26 -20.49 -14.78 -1.62
N THR A 27 -20.50 -15.02 -2.94
CA THR A 27 -19.31 -14.87 -3.78
C THR A 27 -18.82 -13.42 -3.85
N LEU A 28 -19.73 -12.44 -3.91
CA LEU A 28 -19.39 -11.03 -3.89
C LEU A 28 -18.78 -10.63 -2.56
N TRP A 29 -19.31 -11.13 -1.45
CA TRP A 29 -18.74 -10.90 -0.12
C TRP A 29 -17.30 -11.43 -0.05
N PHE A 30 -17.06 -12.68 -0.48
CA PHE A 30 -15.73 -13.29 -0.42
C PHE A 30 -14.73 -12.71 -1.44
N LYS A 31 -15.19 -12.17 -2.57
CA LYS A 31 -14.33 -11.62 -3.64
C LYS A 31 -14.27 -10.08 -3.69
N TYR A 32 -14.92 -9.41 -2.74
CA TYR A 32 -15.01 -7.95 -2.74
C TYR A 32 -13.62 -7.28 -2.73
N ASP A 33 -12.73 -7.74 -1.85
CA ASP A 33 -11.40 -7.16 -1.70
C ASP A 33 -10.57 -7.33 -2.99
N ASP A 34 -10.60 -8.53 -3.59
CA ASP A 34 -9.93 -8.86 -4.86
C ASP A 34 -10.40 -7.98 -6.02
N TRP A 35 -11.71 -7.82 -6.20
CA TRP A 35 -12.25 -7.14 -7.39
C TRP A 35 -12.17 -5.62 -7.30
N PHE A 36 -12.41 -5.06 -6.12
CA PHE A 36 -12.57 -3.62 -5.97
C PHE A 36 -11.38 -2.96 -5.29
N VAL A 37 -10.86 -3.56 -4.21
CA VAL A 37 -9.87 -2.90 -3.35
C VAL A 37 -8.47 -2.99 -3.98
N TYR A 38 -8.03 -4.19 -4.36
CA TYR A 38 -6.76 -4.39 -5.07
C TYR A 38 -6.68 -3.52 -6.33
N ARG A 39 -7.76 -3.48 -7.12
CA ARG A 39 -7.81 -2.70 -8.35
C ARG A 39 -7.66 -1.20 -8.09
N SER A 40 -8.40 -0.64 -7.13
CA SER A 40 -8.32 0.78 -6.82
C SER A 40 -6.94 1.17 -6.29
N ALA A 41 -6.34 0.37 -5.42
CA ALA A 41 -5.03 0.65 -4.85
C ALA A 41 -3.93 0.58 -5.93
N ARG A 42 -3.97 -0.45 -6.79
CA ARG A 42 -3.04 -0.56 -7.92
C ARG A 42 -3.15 0.62 -8.86
N LEU A 43 -4.35 1.07 -9.21
CA LEU A 43 -4.53 2.26 -10.07
C LEU A 43 -3.88 3.52 -9.47
N SER A 44 -4.11 3.77 -8.18
CA SER A 44 -3.49 4.90 -7.48
C SER A 44 -1.96 4.79 -7.48
N LEU A 45 -1.41 3.62 -7.15
CA LEU A 45 0.04 3.40 -7.11
C LEU A 45 0.69 3.46 -8.49
N SER A 46 0.08 2.84 -9.51
CA SER A 46 0.56 2.89 -10.90
C SER A 46 0.60 4.30 -11.43
N SER A 47 -0.34 5.18 -11.06
CA SER A 47 -0.36 6.57 -11.53
C SER A 47 0.84 7.40 -11.02
N LEU A 48 1.52 6.94 -9.97
CA LEU A 48 2.76 7.54 -9.45
C LEU A 48 4.00 7.11 -10.24
N MET A 49 3.89 6.09 -11.09
CA MET A 49 5.01 5.56 -11.86
C MET A 49 5.21 6.34 -13.16
N LYS A 50 6.44 6.33 -13.68
CA LYS A 50 6.77 7.03 -14.93
C LYS A 50 6.03 6.45 -16.15
N ASP A 51 5.90 5.13 -16.20
CA ASP A 51 5.03 4.42 -17.15
C ASP A 51 3.99 3.59 -16.37
N PRO A 52 2.80 4.16 -16.08
CA PRO A 52 1.74 3.51 -15.32
C PRO A 52 1.26 2.18 -15.93
N SER A 53 1.29 2.08 -17.28
CA SER A 53 0.80 0.90 -18.00
C SER A 53 1.72 -0.30 -17.85
N SER A 54 3.00 -0.06 -17.55
CA SER A 54 4.00 -1.10 -17.33
C SER A 54 4.07 -1.62 -15.89
N ALA A 55 3.25 -1.07 -14.99
CA ALA A 55 3.32 -1.35 -13.57
C ALA A 55 3.10 -2.85 -13.27
N GLN A 56 4.04 -3.43 -12.54
CA GLN A 56 4.00 -4.81 -12.07
C GLN A 56 3.97 -4.79 -10.55
N PHE A 57 3.16 -5.66 -9.97
CA PHE A 57 3.02 -5.79 -8.53
C PHE A 57 3.35 -7.20 -8.08
N ARG A 58 3.91 -7.33 -6.87
CA ARG A 58 4.19 -8.62 -6.23
C ARG A 58 4.16 -8.49 -4.71
N ASN A 59 4.12 -9.64 -4.02
CA ASN A 59 4.13 -9.74 -2.55
C ASN A 59 3.05 -8.87 -1.88
N GLU A 60 1.91 -8.74 -2.56
CA GLU A 60 0.79 -7.91 -2.17
C GLU A 60 -0.04 -8.60 -1.09
N ARG A 61 -0.39 -7.86 -0.05
CA ARG A 61 -1.22 -8.34 1.05
C ARG A 61 -1.99 -7.18 1.68
N PHE A 62 -3.19 -7.49 2.16
CA PHE A 62 -3.88 -6.63 3.11
C PHE A 62 -3.40 -6.93 4.53
N ILE A 63 -3.15 -5.88 5.28
CA ILE A 63 -2.92 -5.92 6.72
C ILE A 63 -4.13 -5.24 7.37
N ASP A 64 -4.81 -6.00 8.22
CA ASP A 64 -6.13 -5.65 8.75
C ASP A 64 -7.10 -5.27 7.62
N TYR A 65 -8.03 -4.34 7.89
CA TYR A 65 -9.01 -3.86 6.92
C TYR A 65 -8.55 -2.61 6.14
N ASP A 66 -7.50 -1.93 6.61
CA ASP A 66 -7.10 -0.60 6.10
C ASP A 66 -5.84 -0.62 5.25
N TRP A 67 -4.84 -1.42 5.59
CA TRP A 67 -3.52 -1.26 4.98
C TRP A 67 -3.27 -2.25 3.86
N TYR A 68 -2.65 -1.77 2.79
CA TYR A 68 -2.26 -2.54 1.64
C TYR A 68 -0.77 -2.41 1.40
N CYS A 69 -0.03 -3.51 1.60
CA CYS A 69 1.42 -3.55 1.50
C CYS A 69 1.85 -4.45 0.34
N GLY A 70 2.95 -4.12 -0.31
CA GLY A 70 3.53 -4.96 -1.35
C GLY A 70 4.72 -4.29 -2.01
N GLU A 71 5.03 -4.75 -3.22
CA GLU A 71 6.07 -4.17 -4.04
C GLU A 71 5.54 -3.81 -5.44
N ILE A 72 6.01 -2.68 -5.97
CA ILE A 72 5.69 -2.17 -7.29
C ILE A 72 6.96 -1.93 -8.11
N ASN A 73 6.93 -2.26 -9.39
CA ASN A 73 7.97 -1.94 -10.37
C ASN A 73 7.33 -1.35 -11.62
N ALA A 74 8.02 -0.47 -12.31
CA ALA A 74 7.57 0.11 -13.57
C ALA A 74 8.77 0.51 -14.43
N LYS A 75 8.51 0.72 -15.73
CA LYS A 75 9.52 1.25 -16.64
C LYS A 75 9.81 2.71 -16.32
N ASN A 76 11.09 3.07 -16.43
CA ASN A 76 11.53 4.46 -16.39
C ASN A 76 11.32 5.16 -17.75
N GLY A 77 11.74 6.42 -17.87
CA GLY A 77 11.61 7.19 -19.11
C GLY A 77 12.40 6.64 -20.31
N MET A 78 13.30 5.69 -20.10
CA MET A 78 14.07 5.00 -21.15
C MET A 78 13.48 3.62 -21.47
N GLY A 79 12.35 3.24 -20.87
CA GLY A 79 11.67 1.96 -21.12
C GLY A 79 12.21 0.76 -20.34
N ALA A 80 13.16 0.96 -19.43
CA ALA A 80 13.76 -0.10 -18.62
C ALA A 80 13.12 -0.20 -17.23
N TYR A 81 12.94 -1.41 -16.72
CA TYR A 81 12.55 -1.65 -15.33
C TYR A 81 13.72 -1.38 -14.38
N THR A 82 13.48 -0.63 -13.29
CA THR A 82 14.53 -0.21 -12.35
C THR A 82 14.57 -1.03 -11.06
N GLY A 83 13.68 -2.01 -10.92
CA GLY A 83 13.57 -2.85 -9.73
C GLY A 83 12.30 -2.55 -8.94
N TYR A 84 11.93 -3.52 -8.11
CA TYR A 84 10.75 -3.44 -7.24
C TYR A 84 11.03 -2.53 -6.06
N LYS A 85 10.06 -1.68 -5.74
CA LYS A 85 10.03 -0.81 -4.57
C LYS A 85 8.87 -1.17 -3.67
N ARG A 86 9.10 -1.18 -2.36
CA ARG A 86 8.04 -1.40 -1.38
C ARG A 86 7.04 -0.23 -1.36
N PHE A 87 5.77 -0.54 -1.16
CA PHE A 87 4.72 0.45 -0.97
C PHE A 87 3.84 0.11 0.24
N ILE A 88 3.25 1.15 0.82
CA ILE A 88 2.19 1.07 1.84
C ILE A 88 1.06 1.96 1.36
N SER A 89 -0.17 1.46 1.29
CA SER A 89 -1.34 2.24 0.89
C SER A 89 -2.48 2.06 1.89
N GLY A 90 -3.01 3.16 2.41
CA GLY A 90 -4.17 3.16 3.29
C GLY A 90 -5.47 3.26 2.49
N ARG A 91 -6.37 2.28 2.69
CA ARG A 91 -7.67 2.19 2.02
C ARG A 91 -8.60 3.33 2.46
N LEU A 92 -8.65 3.62 3.75
CA LEU A 92 -9.50 4.63 4.37
C LEU A 92 -8.80 5.99 4.40
N SER A 93 -7.53 6.03 4.84
CA SER A 93 -6.76 7.27 4.95
C SER A 93 -6.34 7.86 3.61
N LYS A 94 -6.35 7.05 2.53
CA LYS A 94 -5.83 7.39 1.19
C LYS A 94 -4.35 7.80 1.16
N VAL A 95 -3.63 7.55 2.24
CA VAL A 95 -2.19 7.80 2.32
C VAL A 95 -1.46 6.74 1.50
N ILE A 96 -0.40 7.17 0.81
CA ILE A 96 0.51 6.27 0.09
C ILE A 96 1.93 6.58 0.54
N TYR A 97 2.68 5.54 0.88
CA TYR A 97 4.11 5.57 1.11
C TYR A 97 4.82 4.76 0.04
N LEU A 98 5.91 5.29 -0.50
CA LEU A 98 6.75 4.61 -1.47
C LEU A 98 8.21 4.60 -1.01
N GLU A 99 8.86 3.45 -1.10
CA GLU A 99 10.27 3.29 -0.75
C GLU A 99 11.18 4.25 -1.52
N GLY A 100 12.08 4.89 -0.80
CA GLY A 100 12.98 5.93 -1.34
C GLY A 100 12.32 7.30 -1.52
N THR A 101 10.99 7.42 -1.37
CA THR A 101 10.29 8.70 -1.49
C THR A 101 9.63 9.12 -0.18
N GLY A 102 9.11 8.18 0.62
CA GLY A 102 8.32 8.46 1.82
C GLY A 102 6.83 8.65 1.48
N MET A 103 6.14 9.50 2.26
CA MET A 103 4.73 9.82 2.04
C MET A 103 4.55 10.59 0.73
N ILE A 104 3.58 10.18 -0.07
CA ILE A 104 3.21 10.82 -1.34
C ILE A 104 2.01 11.73 -1.13
N GLY A 105 2.09 12.95 -1.67
CA GLY A 105 1.03 13.95 -1.61
C GLY A 105 1.34 15.05 -0.60
N LYS A 106 0.29 15.63 0.00
CA LYS A 106 0.46 16.64 1.05
C LYS A 106 0.84 15.93 2.34
N GLU A 107 2.07 16.17 2.80
CA GLU A 107 2.57 15.69 4.08
C GLU A 107 1.66 16.22 5.21
N SER A 108 1.23 15.32 6.09
CA SER A 108 0.51 15.73 7.30
C SER A 108 1.49 16.35 8.29
N THR A 109 0.99 17.13 9.24
CA THR A 109 1.82 17.70 10.31
C THR A 109 2.53 16.59 11.09
N ASP A 110 1.86 15.47 11.35
CA ASP A 110 2.44 14.34 12.09
C ASP A 110 3.57 13.68 11.31
N GLU A 111 3.41 13.48 10.00
CA GLU A 111 4.46 12.93 9.15
C GLU A 111 5.68 13.87 9.11
N PHE A 112 5.44 15.18 8.97
CA PHE A 112 6.50 16.18 8.97
C PHE A 112 7.29 16.17 10.28
N ILE A 113 6.62 16.02 11.43
CA ILE A 113 7.26 15.91 12.74
C ILE A 113 8.13 14.64 12.80
N LEU A 114 7.66 13.51 12.28
CA LEU A 114 8.44 12.27 12.24
C LEU A 114 9.70 12.43 11.37
N VAL A 115 9.59 13.08 10.21
CA VAL A 115 10.73 13.35 9.33
C VAL A 115 11.73 14.28 10.02
N LEU A 116 11.26 15.34 10.69
CA LEU A 116 12.15 16.21 11.46
C LEU A 116 12.86 15.47 12.59
N ALA A 117 12.17 14.59 13.32
CA ALA A 117 12.78 13.78 14.36
C ALA A 117 13.92 12.91 13.80
N LYS A 118 13.70 12.23 12.67
CA LYS A 118 14.75 11.43 12.01
C LYS A 118 15.93 12.27 11.52
N LYS A 119 15.67 13.49 11.08
CA LYS A 119 16.74 14.44 10.71
C LYS A 119 17.55 14.85 11.94
N VAL A 120 16.91 15.10 13.08
CA VAL A 120 17.61 15.40 14.34
C VAL A 120 18.48 14.21 14.76
N ASP A 121 17.95 12.99 14.77
CA ASP A 121 18.71 11.78 15.08
C ASP A 121 19.96 11.63 14.19
N TYR A 122 19.81 11.89 12.88
CA TYR A 122 20.93 11.89 11.94
C TYR A 122 21.99 12.92 12.32
N LEU A 123 21.61 14.17 12.61
CA LEU A 123 22.53 15.26 12.95
C LEU A 123 23.26 15.00 14.26
N GLU A 124 22.58 14.46 15.27
CA GLU A 124 23.22 14.02 16.52
C GLU A 124 24.27 12.93 16.26
N SER A 125 23.92 11.93 15.45
CA SER A 125 24.86 10.87 15.07
C SER A 125 26.07 11.41 14.28
N PHE A 126 25.84 12.41 13.43
CA PHE A 126 26.88 13.07 12.67
C PHE A 126 27.83 13.85 13.57
N ASN A 127 27.29 14.63 14.52
CA ASN A 127 28.09 15.40 15.47
C ASN A 127 28.99 14.50 16.33
N ALA A 128 28.47 13.35 16.77
CA ALA A 128 29.27 12.36 17.49
C ALA A 128 30.44 11.80 16.63
N LYS A 129 30.20 11.51 15.34
CA LYS A 129 31.22 11.00 14.42
C LYS A 129 32.25 12.05 14.03
N LYS A 130 31.83 13.30 13.81
CA LYS A 130 32.72 14.40 13.44
C LYS A 130 33.75 14.70 14.53
N GLY A 131 33.42 14.44 15.79
CA GLY A 131 34.38 14.48 16.90
C GLY A 131 35.49 13.42 16.81
N LEU A 132 35.27 12.33 16.08
CA LEU A 132 36.22 11.22 15.89
C LEU A 132 36.96 11.30 14.54
N ALA A 133 36.31 11.82 13.51
CA ALA A 133 36.83 11.94 12.16
C ALA A 133 36.48 13.32 11.57
N PRO A 134 37.37 14.32 11.74
CA PRO A 134 37.10 15.72 11.36
C PRO A 134 36.84 15.93 9.86
N GLU A 135 37.33 15.04 9.00
CA GLU A 135 37.17 15.11 7.54
C GLU A 135 35.78 14.70 7.03
N ILE A 136 34.91 14.15 7.88
CA ILE A 136 33.56 13.73 7.46
C ILE A 136 32.73 14.96 7.06
N ALA A 137 32.31 14.99 5.80
CA ALA A 137 31.43 16.01 5.25
C ALA A 137 29.97 15.79 5.69
N LEU A 138 29.31 16.89 6.07
CA LEU A 138 27.87 16.88 6.34
C LEU A 138 27.11 16.82 5.01
N LEU A 139 26.07 15.98 4.96
CA LEU A 139 25.17 15.92 3.81
C LEU A 139 24.48 17.27 3.60
N SER A 140 24.11 17.58 2.35
CA SER A 140 23.26 18.73 2.06
C SER A 140 21.92 18.61 2.78
N GLU A 141 21.25 19.74 3.03
CA GLU A 141 19.96 19.71 3.72
C GLU A 141 18.92 18.84 3.00
N SER A 142 18.89 18.84 1.66
CA SER A 142 18.00 18.00 0.87
C SER A 142 18.27 16.51 1.06
N GLU A 143 19.53 16.10 1.09
CA GLU A 143 19.94 14.71 1.33
C GLU A 143 19.59 14.27 2.74
N GLN A 144 19.74 15.16 3.73
CA GLN A 144 19.32 14.88 5.11
C GLN A 144 17.82 14.59 5.19
N TYR A 145 16.99 15.40 4.51
CA TYR A 145 15.55 15.15 4.44
C TYR A 145 15.19 13.87 3.68
N GLU A 146 15.93 13.54 2.62
CA GLU A 146 15.73 12.29 1.88
C GLU A 146 16.04 11.08 2.77
N GLN A 147 17.17 11.09 3.48
CA GLN A 147 17.50 10.03 4.44
C GLN A 147 16.47 9.92 5.56
N ALA A 148 15.99 11.05 6.09
CA ALA A 148 14.95 11.07 7.10
C ALA A 148 13.65 10.44 6.59
N ARG A 149 13.18 10.78 5.38
CA ARG A 149 11.99 10.16 4.76
C ARG A 149 12.16 8.65 4.55
N VAL A 150 13.34 8.21 4.15
CA VAL A 150 13.66 6.77 4.05
C VAL A 150 13.56 6.10 5.42
N ALA A 151 14.12 6.71 6.47
CA ALA A 151 14.04 6.18 7.82
C ALA A 151 12.60 6.11 8.35
N VAL A 152 11.79 7.15 8.12
CA VAL A 152 10.36 7.13 8.47
C VAL A 152 9.60 6.05 7.71
N PHE A 153 9.89 5.88 6.41
CA PHE A 153 9.32 4.77 5.62
C PHE A 153 9.64 3.40 6.24
N GLU A 154 10.88 3.16 6.68
CA GLU A 154 11.24 1.89 7.32
C GLU A 154 10.48 1.66 8.63
N ASP A 155 10.30 2.71 9.44
CA ASP A 155 9.54 2.61 10.68
C ASP A 155 8.07 2.28 10.41
N HIS A 156 7.46 2.95 9.43
CA HIS A 156 6.09 2.63 8.99
C HIS A 156 6.00 1.21 8.43
N TRP A 157 6.94 0.79 7.60
CA TRP A 157 6.96 -0.57 7.05
C TRP A 157 7.03 -1.62 8.17
N LYS A 158 7.90 -1.44 9.16
CA LYS A 158 8.02 -2.36 10.30
C LYS A 158 6.77 -2.38 11.17
N LYS A 159 6.10 -1.23 11.32
CA LYS A 159 4.91 -1.10 12.19
C LYS A 159 3.63 -1.60 11.52
N ILE A 160 3.52 -1.41 10.21
CA ILE A 160 2.28 -1.64 9.45
C ILE A 160 2.34 -2.95 8.66
N CYS A 161 3.49 -3.26 8.05
CA CYS A 161 3.58 -4.33 7.06
C CYS A 161 4.29 -5.59 7.56
N ASN A 162 5.06 -5.52 8.64
CA ASN A 162 5.71 -6.67 9.28
C ASN A 162 4.96 -7.10 10.54
#